data_AF-A0A1C4CR68-F1
#
_entry.id   AF-A0A1C4CR68-F1
#
_cell.length_a   1.000
_cell.length_b   1.000
_cell.length_c   1.000
_cell.angle_alpha   90.00
_cell.angle_beta   90.00
_cell.angle_gamma   90.00
#
_symmetry.space_group_name_H-M   'P 1'
#
loop_
_entity.id
_entity.type
_entity.pdbx_description
1 polymer ?
#
loop_
_entity_poly.entity_id
_entity_poly.type
_entity_poly.pdbx_seq_one_letter_code
_entity_poly.pdbx_strand_id
1 'polypeptide(L)'
;MKKIFLVAFLGIILSGCGEKRVSDEMFVGEWSCKVTFYNSDWNGNGFEEFKKKYNDEYVLMSFKYENNSLYSKNLKTGHWDKESLVETYDNKTKQEETDYFFSKKTRSLQKESNDKFILTYERETITKDIEYSSSNNKIKEEANCTRMK
;
A
#
# COMPACT_ATOMS: atom_id res chain seq x y z
N MET A 1 49.51 28.42 34.59
CA MET A 1 49.28 28.68 33.14
C MET A 1 49.42 27.34 32.44
N LYS A 2 48.51 26.73 31.68
CA LYS A 2 47.17 26.95 31.11
C LYS A 2 46.61 25.50 30.96
N LYS A 3 45.40 25.17 31.43
CA LYS A 3 44.16 25.00 30.61
C LYS A 3 44.36 24.03 29.42
N ILE A 4 43.60 22.96 29.18
CA ILE A 4 42.23 22.53 29.54
C ILE A 4 42.12 21.02 29.28
N PHE A 5 41.26 20.36 30.07
CA PHE A 5 40.84 18.96 29.97
C PHE A 5 40.15 18.61 28.64
N LEU A 6 40.16 17.31 28.33
CA LEU A 6 39.31 16.62 27.37
C LEU A 6 37.89 17.19 27.29
N VAL A 7 37.29 17.16 26.10
CA VAL A 7 36.19 16.23 25.76
C VAL A 7 36.03 16.26 24.25
N ALA A 8 36.22 15.09 23.64
CA ALA A 8 35.83 14.82 22.27
C ALA A 8 34.32 15.05 22.15
N PHE A 9 33.92 16.13 21.48
CA PHE A 9 32.55 16.31 21.05
C PHE A 9 32.36 15.46 19.80
N LEU A 10 32.21 14.15 20.01
CA LEU A 10 31.54 13.29 19.03
C LEU A 10 30.13 13.84 18.91
N GLY A 11 29.92 14.66 17.89
CA GLY A 11 28.60 15.09 17.45
C GLY A 11 27.82 13.86 17.04
N ILE A 12 27.11 13.28 18.01
CA ILE A 12 25.99 12.39 17.74
C ILE A 12 24.93 13.28 17.08
N ILE A 13 24.96 13.36 15.76
CA ILE A 13 23.84 13.85 14.97
C ILE A 13 22.77 12.76 15.00
N LEU A 14 22.06 12.67 16.13
CA LEU A 14 20.75 12.04 16.23
C LEU A 14 19.72 13.07 15.71
N SER A 15 19.73 13.32 14.41
CA SER A 15 18.63 14.05 13.76
C SER A 15 18.00 13.12 12.73
N GLY A 16 16.99 12.39 13.19
CA GLY A 16 16.18 11.49 12.38
C GLY A 16 15.42 10.40 13.14
N CYS A 17 15.31 10.44 14.47
CA CYS A 17 14.45 9.53 15.22
C CYS A 17 13.04 10.15 15.29
N GLY A 18 12.14 9.73 14.40
CA GLY A 18 10.79 10.28 14.42
C GLY A 18 9.82 9.79 13.34
N GLU A 19 10.29 9.18 12.25
CA GLU A 19 9.36 8.40 11.42
C GLU A 19 9.04 7.12 12.20
N LYS A 20 7.81 7.05 12.74
CA LYS A 20 7.22 5.79 13.22
C LYS A 20 7.20 4.82 12.04
N ARG A 21 8.30 4.08 11.86
CA ARG A 21 8.43 3.07 10.81
C ARG A 21 7.30 2.07 10.97
N VAL A 22 6.47 1.94 9.95
CA VAL A 22 5.40 0.95 9.92
C VAL A 22 6.05 -0.43 9.87
N SER A 23 5.64 -1.34 10.76
CA SER A 23 6.10 -2.72 10.80
C SER A 23 4.90 -3.67 10.73
N ASP A 24 5.15 -4.89 10.26
CA ASP A 24 4.10 -5.90 10.12
C ASP A 24 3.43 -6.25 11.46
N GLU A 25 4.17 -6.24 12.56
CA GLU A 25 3.66 -6.48 13.93
C GLU A 25 2.53 -5.52 14.33
N MET A 26 2.51 -4.30 13.76
CA MET A 26 1.45 -3.31 14.06
C MET A 26 0.06 -3.76 13.58
N PHE A 27 -0.01 -4.66 12.61
CA PHE A 27 -1.25 -5.11 12.00
C PHE A 27 -1.89 -6.29 12.73
N VAL A 28 -1.19 -6.94 13.68
CA VAL A 28 -1.71 -8.09 14.42
C VAL A 28 -3.06 -7.77 15.04
N GLY A 29 -4.07 -8.62 14.84
CA GLY A 29 -5.44 -8.45 15.31
C GLY A 29 -6.48 -8.54 14.19
N GLU A 30 -7.74 -8.28 14.52
CA GLU A 30 -8.86 -8.30 13.58
C GLU A 30 -9.20 -6.90 13.08
N TRP A 31 -9.60 -6.81 11.81
CA TRP A 31 -9.81 -5.56 11.09
C TRP A 31 -11.02 -5.65 10.17
N SER A 32 -11.76 -4.55 10.12
CA SER A 32 -12.79 -4.31 9.13
C SER A 32 -12.26 -3.30 8.11
N CYS A 33 -12.12 -3.73 6.87
CA CYS A 33 -11.67 -2.92 5.75
C CYS A 33 -12.84 -2.59 4.83
N LYS A 34 -13.10 -1.30 4.64
CA LYS A 34 -14.02 -0.80 3.63
C LYS A 34 -13.23 -0.51 2.36
N VAL A 35 -13.46 -1.28 1.31
CA VAL A 35 -12.81 -1.16 0.01
C VAL A 35 -13.68 -0.34 -0.92
N THR A 36 -13.14 0.79 -1.39
CA THR A 36 -13.76 1.59 -2.44
C THR A 36 -13.01 1.38 -3.74
N PHE A 37 -13.76 1.03 -4.79
CA PHE A 37 -13.24 0.80 -6.13
C PHE A 37 -13.47 2.03 -7.00
N TYR A 38 -12.49 2.35 -7.83
CA TYR A 38 -12.54 3.43 -8.79
C TYR A 38 -12.07 2.92 -10.15
N ASN A 39 -12.66 3.44 -11.22
CA ASN A 39 -12.19 3.27 -12.59
C ASN A 39 -12.02 4.63 -13.25
N SER A 40 -11.11 4.70 -14.20
CA SER A 40 -10.98 5.82 -15.11
C SER A 40 -11.20 5.31 -16.53
N ASP A 41 -12.11 5.96 -17.24
CA ASP A 41 -12.51 5.57 -18.58
C ASP A 41 -11.47 6.07 -19.60
N TRP A 42 -11.24 5.28 -20.66
CA TRP A 42 -10.37 5.66 -21.76
C TRP A 42 -11.16 6.42 -22.83
N ASN A 43 -10.70 7.62 -23.21
CA ASN A 43 -11.39 8.47 -24.20
C ASN A 43 -10.76 8.44 -25.61
N GLY A 44 -9.80 7.54 -25.86
CA GLY A 44 -9.04 7.45 -27.10
C GLY A 44 -7.64 8.07 -27.02
N ASN A 45 -7.48 9.13 -26.23
CA ASN A 45 -6.20 9.86 -26.09
C ASN A 45 -5.60 9.75 -24.69
N GLY A 46 -6.39 9.32 -23.70
CA GLY A 46 -5.96 9.21 -22.33
C GLY A 46 -7.06 8.71 -21.40
N PHE A 47 -6.69 8.57 -20.15
CA PHE A 47 -7.59 8.24 -19.05
C PHE A 47 -8.23 9.51 -18.47
N GLU A 48 -9.55 9.48 -18.27
CA GLU A 48 -10.30 10.53 -17.58
C GLU A 48 -10.00 10.56 -16.07
N GLU A 49 -10.69 11.41 -15.32
CA GLU A 49 -10.66 11.36 -13.85
C GLU A 49 -11.23 10.04 -13.32
N PHE A 50 -10.74 9.61 -12.16
CA PHE A 50 -11.28 8.44 -11.48
C PHE A 50 -12.72 8.70 -11.02
N LYS A 51 -13.60 7.78 -11.40
CA LYS A 51 -14.99 7.73 -10.93
C LYS A 51 -15.12 6.56 -9.97
N LYS A 52 -15.78 6.79 -8.84
CA LYS A 52 -16.10 5.74 -7.87
C LYS A 52 -17.10 4.76 -8.48
N LYS A 53 -16.85 3.45 -8.32
CA LYS A 53 -17.82 2.41 -8.64
C LYS A 53 -18.92 2.36 -7.59
N TYR A 54 -20.11 1.94 -8.00
CA TYR A 54 -21.34 2.07 -7.20
C TYR A 54 -21.31 1.39 -5.82
N ASN A 55 -20.57 0.28 -5.67
CA ASN A 55 -20.60 -0.51 -4.43
C ASN A 55 -19.24 -0.55 -3.75
N ASP A 56 -19.21 -0.16 -2.47
CA ASP A 56 -18.10 -0.44 -1.57
C ASP A 56 -18.19 -1.90 -1.09
N GLU A 57 -17.04 -2.55 -0.90
CA GLU A 57 -16.97 -3.89 -0.30
C GLU A 57 -16.47 -3.82 1.14
N TYR A 58 -17.03 -4.66 2.01
CA TYR A 58 -16.52 -4.85 3.37
C TYR A 58 -15.82 -6.20 3.49
N VAL A 59 -14.53 -6.14 3.80
CA VAL A 59 -13.65 -7.29 4.00
C VAL A 59 -13.23 -7.32 5.47
N LEU A 60 -13.45 -8.46 6.11
CA LEU A 60 -12.98 -8.70 7.47
C LEU A 60 -11.69 -9.52 7.39
N MET A 61 -10.62 -9.01 8.00
CA MET A 61 -9.33 -9.68 8.00
C MET A 61 -8.82 -9.88 9.42
N SER A 62 -8.09 -10.97 9.63
CA SER A 62 -7.32 -11.20 10.84
C SER A 62 -5.87 -11.34 10.47
N PHE A 63 -4.99 -10.74 11.25
CA PHE A 63 -3.55 -10.86 11.10
C PHE A 63 -2.92 -11.45 12.35
N LYS A 64 -1.92 -12.30 12.15
CA LYS A 64 -1.05 -12.81 13.21
C LYS A 64 0.41 -12.73 12.78
N TYR A 65 1.30 -12.60 13.74
CA TYR A 65 2.74 -12.54 13.50
C TYR A 65 3.41 -13.72 14.20
N GLU A 66 3.98 -14.63 13.42
CA GLU A 66 4.61 -15.87 13.90
C GLU A 66 5.86 -16.13 13.07
N ASN A 67 6.93 -16.67 13.67
CA ASN A 67 8.16 -17.03 12.97
C ASN A 67 8.71 -15.88 12.08
N ASN A 68 8.72 -14.66 12.61
CA ASN A 68 9.14 -13.43 11.92
C ASN A 68 8.38 -13.15 10.61
N SER A 69 7.16 -13.64 10.48
CA SER A 69 6.33 -13.49 9.28
C SER A 69 4.92 -13.04 9.67
N LEU A 70 4.35 -12.12 8.90
CA LEU A 70 2.94 -11.80 8.99
C LEU A 70 2.13 -12.85 8.23
N TYR A 71 0.99 -13.20 8.78
CA TYR A 71 -0.01 -14.00 8.11
C TYR A 71 -1.32 -13.24 8.16
N SER A 72 -2.09 -13.31 7.09
CA SER A 72 -3.45 -12.79 7.06
C SER A 72 -4.46 -13.86 6.71
N LYS A 73 -5.69 -13.63 7.14
CA LYS A 73 -6.84 -14.47 6.85
C LYS A 73 -8.01 -13.58 6.57
N ASN A 74 -8.62 -13.72 5.40
CA ASN A 74 -9.97 -13.22 5.18
C ASN A 74 -10.94 -14.08 6.01
N LEU A 75 -11.67 -13.46 6.94
CA LEU A 75 -12.54 -14.19 7.88
C LEU A 75 -13.68 -14.94 7.17
N LYS A 76 -14.04 -14.55 5.94
CA LYS A 76 -15.06 -15.24 5.12
C LYS A 76 -14.52 -16.51 4.45
N THR A 77 -13.26 -16.52 4.00
CA THR A 77 -12.67 -17.66 3.27
C THR A 77 -11.83 -18.58 4.15
N GLY A 78 -11.30 -18.08 5.27
CA GLY A 78 -10.75 -18.88 6.36
C GLY A 78 -9.30 -19.38 6.19
N HIS A 79 -8.65 -19.16 5.05
CA HIS A 79 -7.26 -19.58 4.83
C HIS A 79 -6.25 -18.55 5.39
N TRP A 80 -5.21 -19.02 6.06
CA TRP A 80 -4.07 -18.20 6.48
C TRP A 80 -3.00 -18.17 5.40
N ASP A 81 -2.74 -17.00 4.83
CA ASP A 81 -1.71 -16.79 3.83
C ASP A 81 -0.56 -16.00 4.43
N LYS A 82 0.67 -16.42 4.14
CA LYS A 82 1.87 -15.65 4.52
C LYS A 82 1.95 -14.43 3.62
N GLU A 83 2.06 -13.25 4.22
CA GLU A 83 2.28 -12.01 3.50
C GLU A 83 3.19 -11.06 4.28
N SER A 84 3.60 -9.97 3.65
CA SER A 84 4.15 -8.81 4.36
C SER A 84 3.49 -7.58 3.76
N LEU A 85 2.71 -6.86 4.57
CA LEU A 85 2.02 -5.66 4.10
C LEU A 85 3.04 -4.57 3.79
N VAL A 86 4.08 -4.44 4.62
CA VAL A 86 5.13 -3.43 4.44
C VAL A 86 5.94 -3.68 3.17
N GLU A 87 6.24 -4.94 2.82
CA GLU A 87 6.93 -5.26 1.57
C GLU A 87 6.01 -5.17 0.34
N THR A 88 4.74 -5.56 0.49
CA THR A 88 3.77 -5.56 -0.61
C THR A 88 3.32 -4.16 -1.00
N TYR A 89 3.17 -3.28 0.00
CA TYR A 89 2.74 -1.89 -0.12
C TYR A 89 3.91 -0.96 0.24
N ASP A 90 4.97 -1.07 -0.55
CA ASP A 90 6.25 -0.36 -0.37
C ASP A 90 6.23 1.11 -0.80
N ASN A 91 5.05 1.65 -1.15
CA ASN A 91 4.84 2.99 -1.71
C ASN A 91 5.60 3.23 -3.03
N LYS A 92 6.11 2.18 -3.69
CA LYS A 92 6.81 2.31 -4.96
C LYS A 92 5.87 2.07 -6.13
N THR A 93 6.11 2.83 -7.20
CA THR A 93 5.55 2.53 -8.51
C THR A 93 6.47 1.57 -9.24
N LYS A 94 5.92 0.44 -9.66
CA LYS A 94 6.57 -0.54 -10.55
C LYS A 94 6.01 -0.33 -11.96
N GLN A 95 6.89 -0.37 -12.95
CA GLN A 95 6.54 -0.26 -14.35
C GLN A 95 6.99 -1.51 -15.09
N GLU A 96 6.20 -1.92 -16.05
CA GLU A 96 6.48 -3.02 -16.96
C GLU A 96 6.12 -2.57 -18.36
N GLU A 97 7.03 -2.78 -19.29
CA GLU A 97 6.83 -2.48 -20.69
C GLU A 97 7.21 -3.69 -21.51
N THR A 98 6.30 -4.11 -22.38
CA THR A 98 6.50 -5.19 -23.34
C THR A 98 6.24 -4.65 -24.75
N ASP A 99 6.37 -5.49 -25.77
CA ASP A 99 6.01 -5.12 -27.14
C ASP A 99 4.51 -4.82 -27.29
N TYR A 100 3.67 -5.34 -26.39
CA TYR A 100 2.20 -5.27 -26.51
C TYR A 100 1.56 -4.21 -25.62
N PHE A 101 2.13 -3.96 -24.44
CA PHE A 101 1.54 -3.04 -23.47
C PHE A 101 2.58 -2.35 -22.58
N PHE A 102 2.15 -1.23 -22.01
CA PHE A 102 2.75 -0.57 -20.87
C PHE A 102 1.84 -0.75 -19.65
N SER A 103 2.43 -1.05 -18.49
CA SER A 103 1.72 -1.22 -17.22
C SER A 103 2.44 -0.48 -16.11
N LYS A 104 1.67 0.27 -15.31
CA LYS A 104 2.14 0.98 -14.13
C LYS A 104 1.32 0.52 -12.93
N LYS A 105 2.00 0.14 -11.85
CA LYS A 105 1.38 -0.37 -10.63
C LYS A 105 1.97 0.31 -9.41
N THR A 106 1.13 0.89 -8.56
CA THR A 106 1.53 1.45 -7.27
C THR A 106 0.74 0.75 -6.16
N ARG A 107 1.43 0.42 -5.07
CA ARG A 107 0.81 -0.08 -3.84
C ARG A 107 1.33 0.75 -2.68
N SER A 108 0.44 1.44 -1.98
CA SER A 108 0.79 2.30 -0.86
C SER A 108 0.10 1.90 0.42
N LEU A 109 0.80 2.13 1.53
CA LEU A 109 0.35 1.85 2.88
C LEU A 109 0.56 3.12 3.71
N GLN A 110 -0.56 3.66 4.20
CA GLN A 110 -0.58 4.82 5.08
C GLN A 110 -1.13 4.42 6.44
N LYS A 111 -0.30 4.51 7.48
CA LYS A 111 -0.76 4.36 8.85
C LYS A 111 -1.36 5.68 9.34
N GLU A 112 -2.62 5.67 9.73
CA GLU A 112 -3.27 6.85 10.31
C GLU A 112 -3.20 6.84 11.85
N SER A 113 -3.39 5.67 12.45
CA SER A 113 -3.29 5.47 13.91
C SER A 113 -2.94 4.01 14.22
N ASN A 114 -2.93 3.62 15.50
CA ASN A 114 -2.74 2.21 15.88
C ASN A 114 -3.92 1.32 15.47
N ASP A 115 -5.09 1.93 15.23
CA ASP A 115 -6.34 1.23 14.95
C ASP A 115 -6.89 1.59 13.56
N LYS A 116 -6.13 2.33 12.75
CA LYS A 116 -6.51 2.74 11.41
C LYS A 116 -5.33 2.78 10.46
N PHE A 117 -5.51 2.20 9.29
CA PHE A 117 -4.60 2.34 8.15
C PHE A 117 -5.36 2.32 6.83
N ILE A 118 -4.72 2.82 5.80
CA ILE A 118 -5.22 2.85 4.43
C ILE A 118 -4.25 2.09 3.55
N LEU A 119 -4.78 1.16 2.76
CA LEU A 119 -4.08 0.56 1.63
C LEU A 119 -4.62 1.16 0.36
N THR A 120 -3.75 1.53 -0.57
CA THR A 120 -4.15 1.93 -1.90
C THR A 120 -3.43 1.08 -2.93
N TYR A 121 -4.17 0.62 -3.91
CA TYR A 121 -3.66 -0.04 -5.09
C TYR A 121 -4.11 0.75 -6.31
N GLU A 122 -3.15 1.16 -7.13
CA GLU A 122 -3.44 1.81 -8.41
C GLU A 122 -2.75 1.04 -9.53
N ARG A 123 -3.50 0.74 -10.59
CA ARG A 123 -2.96 0.10 -11.78
C ARG A 123 -3.45 0.82 -13.03
N GLU A 124 -2.52 1.05 -13.93
CA GLU A 124 -2.77 1.54 -15.28
C GLU A 124 -2.17 0.52 -16.26
N THR A 125 -2.89 0.22 -17.33
CA THR A 125 -2.43 -0.63 -18.42
C THR A 125 -2.89 -0.02 -19.74
N ILE A 126 -1.94 0.19 -20.64
CA ILE A 126 -2.14 0.83 -21.94
C ILE A 126 -1.59 -0.12 -23.01
N THR A 127 -2.40 -0.50 -23.98
CA THR A 127 -1.97 -1.24 -25.17
C THR A 127 -1.18 -0.33 -26.09
N LYS A 128 -0.12 -0.86 -26.71
CA LYS A 128 0.66 -0.11 -27.70
C LYS A 128 -0.01 -0.07 -29.06
N ASP A 129 -0.83 -1.08 -29.35
CA ASP A 129 -1.65 -1.14 -30.55
C ASP A 129 -2.98 -0.41 -30.33
N ILE A 130 -3.28 0.53 -31.22
CA ILE A 130 -4.46 1.39 -31.20
C ILE A 130 -5.75 0.59 -31.42
N GLU A 131 -5.70 -0.50 -32.19
CA GLU A 131 -6.85 -1.38 -32.44
C GLU A 131 -7.36 -2.01 -31.13
N TYR A 132 -6.47 -2.20 -30.15
CA TYR A 132 -6.79 -2.78 -28.85
C TYR A 132 -6.94 -1.75 -27.73
N SER A 133 -6.98 -0.46 -28.05
CA SER A 133 -7.08 0.63 -27.06
C SER A 133 -8.34 0.58 -26.19
N SER A 134 -9.39 -0.13 -26.63
CA SER A 134 -10.56 -0.44 -25.79
C SER A 134 -10.24 -1.34 -24.59
N SER A 135 -9.07 -1.99 -24.58
CA SER A 135 -8.57 -2.80 -23.47
C SER A 135 -7.72 -1.99 -22.48
N ASN A 136 -7.50 -0.69 -22.76
CA ASN A 136 -6.83 0.20 -21.83
C ASN A 136 -7.64 0.28 -20.53
N ASN A 137 -6.95 0.09 -19.41
CA ASN A 137 -7.60 0.00 -18.12
C ASN A 137 -6.82 0.77 -17.07
N LYS A 138 -7.53 1.60 -16.31
CA LYS A 138 -6.98 2.29 -15.14
C LYS A 138 -7.94 2.16 -13.98
N ILE A 139 -7.44 1.52 -12.92
CA ILE A 139 -8.21 1.23 -11.72
C ILE A 139 -7.48 1.72 -10.49
N LYS A 140 -8.27 2.02 -9.47
CA LYS A 140 -7.79 2.30 -8.12
C LYS A 140 -8.68 1.57 -7.12
N GLU A 141 -8.05 1.03 -6.09
CA GLU A 141 -8.71 0.44 -4.93
C GLU A 141 -8.15 1.12 -3.69
N GLU A 142 -9.05 1.51 -2.78
CA GLU A 142 -8.67 2.09 -1.50
C GLU A 142 -9.37 1.32 -0.38
N ALA A 143 -8.58 0.63 0.45
CA ALA A 143 -9.07 -0.10 1.60
C ALA A 143 -8.81 0.72 2.87
N ASN A 144 -9.89 1.27 3.44
CA ASN A 144 -9.87 1.96 4.72
C ASN A 144 -10.11 0.93 5.83
N CYS A 145 -9.07 0.57 6.56
CA CYS A 145 -9.10 -0.49 7.56
C CYS A 145 -9.15 0.07 8.97
N THR A 146 -10.11 -0.41 9.77
CA THR A 146 -10.25 -0.07 11.19
C THR A 146 -10.19 -1.33 12.03
N ARG A 147 -9.42 -1.29 13.13
CA ARG A 147 -9.30 -2.42 14.06
C ARG A 147 -10.65 -2.73 14.70
N MET A 148 -10.99 -4.00 14.75
CA MET A 148 -12.17 -4.49 15.47
C MET A 148 -11.84 -4.55 16.96
N LYS A 149 -12.78 -4.10 17.80
CA LYS A 149 -12.65 -4.13 19.26
C LYS A 149 -13.04 -5.49 19.82
#